data_AF-A0A1Q4C219-F1
#
_entry.id   AF-A0A1Q4C219-F1
#
_cell.length_a   1.000
_cell.length_b   1.000
_cell.length_c   1.000
_cell.angle_alpha   90.00
_cell.angle_beta   90.00
_cell.angle_gamma   90.00
#
_symmetry.space_group_name_H-M   'P 1'
#
loop_
_entity.id
_entity.type
_entity.pdbx_description
1 polymer ?
#
loop_
_entity_poly.entity_id
_entity_poly.type
_entity_poly.pdbx_seq_one_letter_code
_entity_poly.pdbx_strand_id
1 'polypeptide(L)'
;MQIEITGSDIVVDAVLVGELLRVPPAEVSELMRQNAITSVCERGIDTHQGQYRLSFFYGGRRARLSVDTSGHILQRSSIHIAKRP
;
A
#
# COMPACT_ATOMS: atom_id res chain seq x y z
N MET A 1 6.06 14.05 2.77
CA MET A 1 6.32 13.16 1.62
C MET A 1 5.42 11.94 1.79
N GLN A 2 4.79 11.41 0.74
CA GLN A 2 3.80 10.33 0.93
C GLN A 2 4.43 8.94 1.07
N ILE A 3 5.60 8.72 0.47
CA ILE A 3 6.32 7.44 0.47
C ILE A 3 7.82 7.73 0.51
N GLU A 4 8.54 7.00 1.37
CA GLU A 4 9.99 7.07 1.50
C GLU A 4 10.56 5.65 1.35
N ILE A 5 11.64 5.52 0.58
CA ILE A 5 12.30 4.23 0.32
C ILE A 5 13.75 4.33 0.75
N THR A 6 14.16 3.50 1.70
CA THR A 6 15.52 3.43 2.23
C THR A 6 16.01 1.99 2.17
N GLY A 7 16.79 1.66 1.13
CA GLY A 7 17.25 0.30 0.89
C GLY A 7 16.08 -0.65 0.61
N SER A 8 15.79 -1.55 1.54
CA SER A 8 14.64 -2.47 1.49
C SER A 8 13.40 -1.95 2.23
N ASP A 9 13.57 -0.90 3.05
CA ASP A 9 12.49 -0.37 3.88
C ASP A 9 11.67 0.64 3.10
N ILE A 10 10.35 0.51 3.19
CA ILE A 10 9.40 1.41 2.53
C ILE A 10 8.45 1.94 3.61
N VAL A 11 8.49 3.24 3.81
CA VAL A 11 7.59 3.96 4.71
C VAL A 11 6.51 4.62 3.88
N VAL A 12 5.25 4.43 4.27
CA VAL A 12 4.09 4.99 3.59
C VAL A 12 3.30 5.82 4.59
N ASP A 13 2.91 7.02 4.19
CA ASP A 13 2.05 7.91 4.97
C ASP A 13 0.70 7.23 5.27
N ALA A 14 0.34 7.16 6.55
CA ALA A 14 -0.92 6.60 7.01
C ALA A 14 -2.14 7.33 6.43
N VAL A 15 -2.03 8.62 6.10
CA VAL A 15 -3.09 9.37 5.42
C VAL A 15 -3.39 8.77 4.05
N LEU A 16 -2.35 8.46 3.25
CA LEU A 16 -2.52 7.84 1.93
C LEU A 16 -3.16 6.45 2.04
N VAL A 17 -2.71 5.64 2.99
CA VAL A 17 -3.28 4.29 3.21
C VAL A 17 -4.73 4.38 3.69
N GLY A 18 -5.01 5.27 4.63
CA GLY A 18 -6.34 5.49 5.21
C GLY A 18 -7.35 5.95 4.17
N GLU A 19 -7.01 6.93 3.32
CA GLU A 19 -7.86 7.39 2.22
C GLU A 19 -8.23 6.25 1.26
N LEU A 20 -7.25 5.42 0.88
CA LEU A 20 -7.46 4.33 -0.07
C LEU A 20 -8.26 3.18 0.54
N LEU A 21 -8.10 2.91 1.84
CA LEU A 21 -8.81 1.85 2.54
C LEU A 21 -10.16 2.29 3.13
N ARG A 22 -10.45 3.60 3.15
CA ARG A 22 -11.56 4.22 3.89
C ARG A 22 -11.49 3.96 5.39
N VAL A 23 -10.32 4.18 5.96
CA VAL A 23 -10.01 4.05 7.38
C VAL A 23 -9.46 5.39 7.88
N PRO A 24 -9.82 5.86 9.07
CA PRO A 24 -9.21 7.05 9.65
C PRO A 24 -7.68 6.90 9.71
N PRO A 25 -6.87 7.89 9.28
CA PRO A 25 -5.41 7.77 9.25
C PRO A 25 -4.80 7.38 10.62
N ALA A 26 -5.39 7.87 11.71
CA ALA A 26 -4.96 7.57 13.07
C ALA A 26 -5.13 6.09 13.47
N GLU A 27 -6.03 5.35 12.81
CA GLU A 27 -6.29 3.94 13.10
C GLU A 27 -5.41 2.99 12.29
N VAL A 28 -4.79 3.46 11.19
CA VAL A 28 -4.05 2.60 10.26
C VAL A 28 -2.95 1.81 10.97
N SER A 29 -2.10 2.47 11.77
CA SER A 29 -1.00 1.79 12.45
C SER A 29 -1.49 0.79 13.50
N GLU A 30 -2.59 1.08 14.20
CA GLU A 30 -3.16 0.17 15.19
C GLU A 30 -3.77 -1.06 14.51
N LEU A 31 -4.53 -0.87 13.43
CA LEU A 31 -5.10 -1.96 12.66
C LEU A 31 -4.03 -2.83 11.99
N MET A 32 -2.88 -2.26 11.61
CA MET A 32 -1.72 -3.03 11.15
C MET A 32 -1.11 -3.86 12.30
N ARG A 33 -0.93 -3.28 13.50
CA ARG A 33 -0.45 -4.01 14.68
C ARG A 33 -1.38 -5.18 15.06
N GLN A 34 -2.67 -5.02 14.84
CA GLN A 34 -3.69 -6.05 15.09
C GLN A 34 -3.82 -7.07 13.94
N ASN A 35 -3.01 -6.97 12.87
CA ASN A 35 -3.13 -7.76 11.64
C ASN A 35 -4.49 -7.63 10.91
N ALA A 36 -5.27 -6.58 11.20
CA ALA A 36 -6.52 -6.29 10.52
C ALA A 36 -6.29 -5.61 9.16
N ILE A 37 -5.31 -4.69 9.10
CA ILE A 37 -4.72 -4.24 7.83
C ILE A 37 -3.49 -5.11 7.58
N THR A 38 -3.47 -5.80 6.45
CA THR A 38 -2.27 -6.53 5.99
C THR A 38 -1.73 -5.91 4.72
N SER A 39 -0.45 -6.15 4.44
CA SER A 39 0.21 -5.60 3.26
C SER A 39 1.11 -6.62 2.57
N VAL A 40 1.27 -6.45 1.26
CA VAL A 40 2.24 -7.15 0.44
C VAL A 40 3.09 -6.11 -0.27
N CYS A 41 4.41 -6.26 -0.19
CA CYS A 41 5.37 -5.48 -0.96
C CYS A 41 6.01 -6.39 -2.02
N GLU A 42 5.94 -5.97 -3.27
CA GLU A 42 6.57 -6.66 -4.40
C GLU A 42 7.61 -5.73 -5.02
N ARG A 43 8.81 -6.24 -5.28
CA ARG A 43 9.85 -5.53 -6.03
C ARG A 43 9.86 -6.02 -7.47
N GLY A 44 9.74 -5.10 -8.42
CA GLY A 44 9.77 -5.42 -9.84
C GLY A 44 11.16 -5.85 -10.32
N ILE A 45 11.16 -6.76 -11.29
CA ILE A 45 12.34 -7.23 -12.01
C ILE A 45 12.12 -7.03 -13.52
N ASP A 46 13.19 -7.11 -14.31
CA ASP A 46 13.18 -6.98 -15.77
C ASP A 46 12.40 -5.74 -16.24
N THR A 47 11.28 -5.92 -16.95
CA THR A 47 10.42 -4.83 -17.45
C THR A 47 9.90 -3.90 -16.34
N HIS A 48 9.86 -4.38 -15.10
CA HIS A 48 9.42 -3.60 -13.93
C HIS A 48 10.59 -3.24 -12.99
N GLN A 49 11.84 -3.39 -13.44
CA GLN A 49 13.00 -3.00 -12.64
C GLN A 49 12.88 -1.54 -12.20
N GLY A 50 13.20 -1.28 -10.93
CA GLY A 50 13.09 0.06 -10.33
C GLY A 50 11.67 0.46 -9.90
N GLN A 51 10.72 -0.48 -9.92
CA GLN A 51 9.37 -0.25 -9.41
C GLN A 51 9.06 -1.15 -8.22
N TYR A 52 8.27 -0.63 -7.30
CA TYR A 52 7.66 -1.40 -6.22
C TYR A 52 6.14 -1.37 -6.35
N ARG A 53 5.51 -2.46 -5.94
CA ARG A 53 4.07 -2.56 -5.84
C ARG A 53 3.68 -2.91 -4.41
N LEU A 54 2.99 -1.99 -3.78
CA LEU A 54 2.46 -2.13 -2.43
C LEU A 54 0.97 -2.42 -2.55
N SER A 55 0.50 -3.49 -1.91
CA SER A 55 -0.93 -3.79 -1.80
C SER A 55 -1.32 -3.86 -0.33
N PHE A 56 -2.35 -3.13 0.08
CA PHE A 56 -2.91 -3.15 1.42
C PHE A 56 -4.33 -3.72 1.39
N PHE A 57 -4.70 -4.49 2.41
CA PHE A 57 -5.96 -5.22 2.47
C PHE A 57 -6.69 -4.91 3.78
N TYR A 58 -7.97 -4.55 3.70
CA TYR A 58 -8.82 -4.30 4.86
C TYR A 58 -10.30 -4.35 4.49
N GLY A 59 -11.14 -5.02 5.28
CA GLY A 59 -12.60 -4.96 5.12
C GLY A 59 -13.12 -5.32 3.71
N GLY A 60 -12.51 -6.30 3.05
CA GLY A 60 -12.84 -6.67 1.66
C GLY A 60 -12.41 -5.61 0.63
N ARG A 61 -11.53 -4.68 1.00
CA ARG A 61 -10.97 -3.66 0.12
C ARG A 61 -9.50 -3.93 -0.10
N ARG A 62 -9.01 -3.64 -1.31
CA ARG A 62 -7.60 -3.65 -1.64
C ARG A 62 -7.18 -2.30 -2.20
N ALA A 63 -6.27 -1.65 -1.49
CA ALA A 63 -5.52 -0.51 -2.01
C ALA A 63 -4.24 -1.03 -2.67
N ARG A 64 -3.85 -0.45 -3.81
CA ARG A 64 -2.60 -0.77 -4.50
C ARG A 64 -1.89 0.51 -4.93
N LEU A 65 -0.61 0.58 -4.65
CA LEU A 65 0.32 1.62 -5.06
C LEU A 65 1.43 1.00 -5.91
N SER A 66 1.71 1.60 -7.06
CA SER A 66 2.92 1.35 -7.83
C SER A 66 3.81 2.58 -7.70
N VAL A 67 5.06 2.40 -7.30
CA VAL A 67 6.00 3.49 -7.01
C VAL A 67 7.34 3.24 -7.67
N ASP A 68 8.07 4.29 -8.02
CA ASP A 68 9.47 4.18 -8.41
C ASP A 68 10.41 4.14 -7.18
N THR A 69 11.71 3.96 -7.41
CA THR A 69 12.73 3.91 -6.34
C THR A 69 12.91 5.23 -5.57
N SER A 70 12.43 6.35 -6.10
CA SER A 70 12.45 7.64 -5.41
C SER A 70 11.22 7.86 -4.52
N GLY A 71 10.27 6.92 -4.52
CA GLY A 71 9.01 7.03 -3.78
C GLY A 71 7.92 7.79 -4.55
N HIS A 72 8.12 8.13 -5.83
CA HIS A 72 7.05 8.73 -6.61
C HIS A 72 5.98 7.69 -6.95
N ILE A 73 4.73 8.05 -6.74
CA ILE A 73 3.58 7.21 -7.06
C ILE A 73 3.35 7.26 -8.57
N LEU A 74 3.63 6.16 -9.25
CA LEU A 74 3.34 5.95 -10.68
C LEU A 74 1.86 5.63 -10.89
N GLN A 75 1.27 4.86 -9.98
CA GLN A 75 -0.13 4.47 -10.05
C GLN A 75 -0.70 4.23 -8.66
N ARG A 76 -1.97 4.59 -8.46
CA ARG A 76 -2.74 4.20 -7.28
C ARG A 76 -4.12 3.70 -7.68
N SER A 77 -4.62 2.69 -6.96
CA SER A 77 -5.97 2.16 -7.16
C SER A 77 -6.53 1.63 -5.84
N SER A 78 -7.85 1.66 -5.71
CA SER A 78 -8.55 1.06 -4.58
C SER A 78 -9.83 0.41 -5.08
N ILE A 79 -9.99 -0.87 -4.78
CA ILE A 79 -11.14 -1.66 -5.22
C ILE A 79 -11.77 -2.40 -4.05
N HIS A 80 -13.08 -2.62 -4.14
CA HIS A 80 -13.75 -3.60 -3.28
C HIS A 80 -13.62 -4.98 -3.94
N ILE A 81 -13.07 -5.94 -3.20
CA ILE A 81 -12.99 -7.34 -3.59
C ILE A 81 -14.20 -8.02 -2.95
N ALA A 82 -15.24 -8.21 -3.74
CA ALA A 82 -16.34 -9.08 -3.34
C ALA A 82 -15.77 -10.47 -3.03
N LYS A 83 -16.21 -11.09 -1.92
CA LYS A 83 -15.97 -12.52 -1.72
C LYS A 83 -16.58 -13.24 -2.92
N ARG A 84 -15.79 -14.04 -3.64
CA ARG A 84 -16.38 -15.01 -4.58
C ARG A 84 -17.27 -15.95 -3.76
N PRO A 85 -18.51 -16.23 -4.22
CA PRO A 85 -19.39 -17.18 -3.57
C PRO A 85 -18.76 -18.58 -3.51
#